data_AF-A0A355TAT2-F1
#
_entry.id   AF-A0A355TAT2-F1
#
_cell.length_a   1.000
_cell.length_b   1.000
_cell.length_c   1.000
_cell.angle_alpha   90.00
_cell.angle_beta   90.00
_cell.angle_gamma   90.00
#
_symmetry.space_group_name_H-M   'P 1'
#
loop_
_entity.id
_entity.type
_entity.pdbx_description
1 polymer ?
#
loop_
_entity_poly.entity_id
_entity_poly.type
_entity_poly.pdbx_seq_one_letter_code
_entity_poly.pdbx_strand_id
1 'polypeptide(L)'
;MTFLKIGLVVLTLGLASSFAFAASTDEALSKTQKKAVENVVRELLLKKEPDLVIKAAQEMQRRTEKEDSAKAQTAITKNKKEIFHDPLSPVAGNKKGDVTIVEFFDYTCGYCKVVQKNTKELLKKDKKLRFVFKEYPILGTTSMNASKAALASVKQGKYLAFHEALMDAKGRLT
;
A
#
# COMPACT_ATOMS: atom_id res chain seq x y z
N MET A 1 92.20 -18.39 -5.02
CA MET A 1 91.25 -17.78 -5.98
C MET A 1 89.88 -17.78 -5.33
N THR A 2 89.18 -16.70 -5.04
CA THR A 2 89.35 -15.24 -5.23
C THR A 2 88.05 -14.69 -4.61
N PHE A 3 88.17 -13.79 -3.62
CA PHE A 3 87.23 -12.74 -3.14
C PHE A 3 85.71 -13.08 -3.09
N LEU A 4 84.97 -12.83 -2.00
CA LEU A 4 84.64 -11.47 -1.56
C LEU A 4 83.96 -11.45 -0.16
N LYS A 5 84.67 -10.80 0.78
CA LYS A 5 84.28 -10.16 2.05
C LYS A 5 82.94 -10.55 2.74
N ILE A 6 83.13 -11.28 3.84
CA ILE A 6 82.31 -11.27 5.05
C ILE A 6 82.38 -9.85 5.67
N GLY A 7 81.23 -9.21 5.89
CA GLY A 7 81.09 -7.95 6.62
C GLY A 7 80.05 -8.11 7.72
N LEU A 8 80.54 -8.15 8.94
CA LEU A 8 79.85 -8.40 10.20
C LEU A 8 78.97 -7.21 10.64
N VAL A 9 77.71 -7.50 10.99
CA VAL A 9 76.86 -6.91 12.03
C VAL A 9 76.74 -5.38 12.12
N VAL A 10 75.53 -4.87 11.88
CA VAL A 10 74.96 -3.81 12.71
C VAL A 10 73.55 -4.24 13.16
N LEU A 11 73.46 -4.44 14.47
CA LEU A 11 72.26 -4.57 15.27
C LEU A 11 71.56 -3.20 15.32
N THR A 12 70.42 -3.03 14.64
CA THR A 12 69.51 -1.91 14.92
C THR A 12 68.07 -2.39 15.00
N LEU A 13 67.48 -2.03 16.13
CA LEU A 13 66.14 -2.32 16.63
C LEU A 13 65.06 -2.37 15.55
N GLY A 14 64.27 -3.45 15.58
CA GLY A 14 62.97 -3.48 14.94
C GLY A 14 62.05 -2.46 15.59
N LEU A 15 61.83 -1.32 14.92
CA LEU A 15 60.62 -0.53 15.14
C LEU A 15 59.48 -1.24 14.39
N ALA A 16 58.65 -1.95 15.15
CA ALA A 16 57.31 -2.29 14.73
C ALA A 16 56.53 -0.98 14.56
N SER A 17 56.43 -0.47 13.32
CA SER A 17 55.50 0.59 12.99
C SER A 17 54.09 0.01 12.98
N SER A 18 53.47 -0.01 14.16
CA SER A 18 52.04 -0.18 14.32
C SER A 18 51.32 0.93 13.53
N PHE A 19 50.86 0.62 12.33
CA PHE A 19 49.81 1.39 11.68
C PHE A 19 48.53 1.16 12.46
N ALA A 20 48.34 1.94 13.52
CA ALA A 20 47.04 2.11 14.14
C ALA A 20 46.16 2.82 13.10
N PHE A 21 45.33 2.06 12.39
CA PHE A 21 44.14 2.60 11.75
C PHE A 21 43.25 3.12 12.87
N ALA A 22 43.43 4.39 13.23
CA ALA A 22 42.46 5.10 14.03
C ALA A 22 41.14 5.10 13.25
N ALA A 23 40.15 4.40 13.78
CA ALA A 23 38.78 4.50 13.31
C ALA A 23 38.40 5.98 13.34
N SER A 24 38.16 6.55 12.15
CA SER A 24 37.80 7.95 11.99
C SER A 24 36.53 8.24 12.78
N THR A 25 36.68 9.01 13.84
CA THR A 25 35.59 9.65 14.56
C THR A 25 34.84 10.58 13.61
N ASP A 26 33.51 10.51 13.69
CA ASP A 26 32.52 11.37 13.06
C ASP A 26 32.90 12.86 13.18
N GLU A 27 33.66 13.40 12.22
CA GLU A 27 33.94 14.84 12.15
C GLU A 27 32.72 15.54 11.53
N ALA A 28 31.99 16.27 12.38
CA ALA A 28 30.90 17.10 11.93
C ALA A 28 31.39 18.12 10.88
N LEU A 29 30.70 18.17 9.73
CA LEU A 29 31.03 19.05 8.61
C LEU A 29 31.20 20.51 9.06
N SER A 30 32.27 21.16 8.62
CA SER A 30 32.45 22.61 8.80
C SER A 30 31.34 23.40 8.09
N LYS A 31 31.10 24.65 8.53
CA LYS A 31 30.06 25.53 7.94
C LYS A 31 30.22 25.70 6.42
N THR A 32 31.45 25.79 5.94
CA THR A 32 31.77 25.94 4.51
C THR A 32 31.43 24.67 3.73
N GLN A 33 31.76 23.50 4.26
CA GLN A 33 31.42 22.20 3.65
C GLN A 33 29.90 21.99 3.61
N LYS A 34 29.18 22.32 4.68
CA LYS A 34 27.72 22.22 4.71
C LYS A 34 27.05 23.05 3.62
N LYS A 35 27.50 24.30 3.43
CA LYS A 35 26.98 25.19 2.37
C LYS A 35 27.29 24.67 0.96
N ALA A 36 28.46 24.06 0.77
CA ALA A 36 28.81 23.42 -0.51
C ALA A 36 27.89 22.25 -0.82
N VAL A 37 27.61 21.37 0.15
CA VAL A 37 26.67 20.24 -0.01
C VAL A 37 25.26 20.74 -0.32
N GLU A 38 24.75 21.74 0.40
CA GLU A 38 23.44 22.33 0.13
C GLU A 38 23.32 22.88 -1.30
N ASN A 39 24.37 23.55 -1.80
CA ASN A 39 24.39 24.06 -3.17
C ASN A 39 24.39 22.94 -4.21
N VAL A 40 25.16 21.86 -3.99
CA VAL A 40 25.17 20.69 -4.87
C VAL A 40 23.80 20.02 -4.91
N VAL A 41 23.17 19.82 -3.76
CA VAL A 41 21.82 19.23 -3.68
C VAL A 41 20.80 20.12 -4.38
N ARG A 42 20.86 21.44 -4.18
CA ARG A 42 19.98 22.40 -4.89
C ARG A 42 20.21 22.37 -6.40
N GLU A 43 21.45 22.32 -6.86
CA GLU A 43 21.77 22.23 -8.29
C GLU A 43 21.28 20.91 -8.89
N LEU A 44 21.48 19.80 -8.18
CA LEU A 44 20.99 18.49 -8.57
C LEU A 44 19.47 18.52 -8.71
N LEU A 45 18.74 18.91 -7.66
CA LEU A 45 17.28 18.85 -7.64
C LEU A 45 16.61 19.91 -8.52
N LEU A 46 17.21 21.09 -8.72
CA LEU A 46 16.57 22.18 -9.46
C LEU A 46 17.03 22.31 -10.91
N LYS A 47 18.21 21.78 -11.27
CA LYS A 47 18.79 21.96 -12.61
C LYS A 47 19.13 20.66 -13.34
N LYS A 48 19.65 19.64 -12.64
CA LYS A 48 20.14 18.41 -13.30
C LYS A 48 19.11 17.29 -13.32
N GLU A 49 18.40 17.06 -12.21
CA GLU A 49 17.49 15.95 -12.01
C GLU A 49 16.25 16.34 -11.18
N PRO A 50 15.34 17.19 -11.72
CA PRO A 50 14.10 17.55 -11.03
C PRO A 50 13.18 16.35 -10.75
N ASP A 51 13.25 15.32 -11.61
CA ASP A 51 12.46 14.11 -11.47
C ASP A 51 12.91 13.22 -10.30
N LEU A 52 14.07 13.46 -9.71
CA LEU A 52 14.61 12.64 -8.62
C LEU A 52 13.63 12.59 -7.42
N VAL A 53 12.96 13.71 -7.12
CA VAL A 53 11.95 13.78 -6.06
C VAL A 53 10.73 12.92 -6.39
N ILE A 54 10.27 12.95 -7.65
CA ILE A 54 9.13 12.15 -8.12
C ILE A 54 9.49 10.67 -8.06
N LYS A 55 10.69 10.28 -8.54
CA LYS A 55 11.18 8.90 -8.50
C LYS A 55 11.29 8.38 -7.08
N ALA A 56 11.79 9.20 -6.15
CA ALA A 56 11.83 8.84 -4.73
C ALA A 56 10.42 8.66 -4.14
N ALA A 57 9.48 9.55 -4.48
CA ALA A 57 8.08 9.43 -4.05
C ALA A 57 7.40 8.18 -4.63
N GLN A 58 7.63 7.88 -5.92
CA GLN A 58 7.11 6.68 -6.58
C GLN A 58 7.69 5.41 -5.98
N GLU A 59 8.98 5.37 -5.68
CA GLU A 59 9.60 4.20 -5.03
C GLU A 59 9.07 4.02 -3.59
N MET A 60 8.85 5.11 -2.84
CA MET A 60 8.21 5.04 -1.54
C MET A 60 6.77 4.51 -1.66
N GLN A 61 5.98 5.05 -2.58
CA GLN A 61 4.61 4.62 -2.84
C GLN A 61 4.55 3.12 -3.20
N ARG A 62 5.44 2.67 -4.09
CA ARG A 62 5.53 1.25 -4.50
C ARG A 62 5.86 0.33 -3.33
N ARG A 63 6.73 0.77 -2.39
CA ARG A 63 7.03 -0.01 -1.17
C ARG A 63 5.83 -0.08 -0.26
N THR A 64 5.17 1.05 -0.03
CA THR A 64 3.94 1.13 0.78
C THR A 64 2.85 0.24 0.19
N GLU A 65 2.60 0.30 -1.12
CA GLU A 65 1.62 -0.56 -1.79
C GLU A 65 1.92 -2.06 -1.63
N LYS A 66 3.20 -2.46 -1.72
CA LYS A 66 3.61 -3.84 -1.50
C LYS A 66 3.37 -4.28 -0.06
N GLU A 67 3.71 -3.44 0.91
CA GLU A 67 3.46 -3.71 2.32
C GLU A 67 1.97 -3.78 2.64
N ASP A 68 1.19 -2.85 2.09
CA ASP A 68 -0.26 -2.78 2.30
C ASP A 68 -0.97 -3.95 1.62
N SER A 69 -0.50 -4.40 0.46
CA SER A 69 -0.97 -5.64 -0.18
C SER A 69 -0.69 -6.86 0.71
N ALA A 70 0.49 -6.96 1.31
CA ALA A 70 0.82 -8.05 2.24
C ALA A 70 -0.04 -8.00 3.53
N LYS A 71 -0.27 -6.81 4.08
CA LYS A 71 -1.18 -6.60 5.22
C LYS A 71 -2.62 -6.97 4.85
N ALA A 72 -3.10 -6.55 3.69
CA ALA A 72 -4.43 -6.86 3.19
C ALA A 72 -4.60 -8.37 3.00
N GLN A 73 -3.63 -9.06 2.39
CA GLN A 73 -3.67 -10.52 2.23
C GLN A 73 -3.73 -11.24 3.59
N THR A 74 -2.96 -10.75 4.56
CA THR A 74 -2.98 -11.27 5.94
C THR A 74 -4.35 -11.04 6.59
N ALA A 75 -4.91 -9.84 6.46
CA ALA A 75 -6.22 -9.50 7.00
C ALA A 75 -7.34 -10.31 6.35
N ILE A 76 -7.31 -10.52 5.03
CA ILE A 76 -8.28 -11.35 4.31
C ILE A 76 -8.20 -12.79 4.79
N THR A 77 -7.00 -13.34 4.93
CA THR A 77 -6.80 -14.72 5.40
C THR A 77 -7.31 -14.89 6.82
N LYS A 78 -7.00 -13.94 7.72
CA LYS A 78 -7.43 -13.96 9.11
C LYS A 78 -8.95 -13.83 9.27
N ASN A 79 -9.62 -13.05 8.42
CA ASN A 79 -11.05 -12.75 8.52
C ASN A 79 -11.87 -13.41 7.40
N LYS A 80 -11.41 -14.54 6.87
CA LYS A 80 -12.01 -15.20 5.70
C LYS A 80 -13.48 -15.56 5.94
N LYS A 81 -13.83 -16.01 7.14
CA LYS A 81 -15.21 -16.40 7.46
C LYS A 81 -16.12 -15.17 7.43
N GLU A 82 -15.70 -14.08 8.07
CA GLU A 82 -16.43 -12.84 8.18
C GLU A 82 -16.57 -12.17 6.81
N ILE A 83 -15.51 -12.16 5.99
CA ILE A 83 -15.52 -11.53 4.67
C ILE A 83 -16.42 -12.29 3.69
N PHE A 84 -16.30 -13.61 3.63
CA PHE A 84 -16.92 -14.41 2.56
C PHE A 84 -18.21 -15.13 2.98
N HIS A 85 -18.40 -15.45 4.27
CA HIS A 85 -19.43 -16.37 4.77
C HIS A 85 -20.21 -15.83 5.97
N ASP A 86 -20.16 -14.53 6.23
CA ASP A 86 -21.01 -13.90 7.23
C ASP A 86 -22.50 -14.05 6.86
N PRO A 87 -23.33 -14.73 7.68
CA PRO A 87 -24.75 -14.93 7.40
C PRO A 87 -25.56 -13.64 7.30
N LEU A 88 -25.06 -12.54 7.87
CA LEU A 88 -25.72 -11.23 7.83
C LEU A 88 -25.42 -10.46 6.54
N SER A 89 -24.45 -10.92 5.75
CA SER A 89 -24.07 -10.28 4.49
C SER A 89 -24.98 -10.74 3.35
N PRO A 90 -25.67 -9.81 2.66
CA PRO A 90 -26.48 -10.16 1.51
C PRO A 90 -25.64 -10.72 0.36
N VAL A 91 -26.21 -11.68 -0.37
CA VAL A 91 -25.56 -12.35 -1.49
C VAL A 91 -26.46 -12.30 -2.73
N ALA A 92 -25.92 -11.87 -3.86
CA ALA A 92 -26.55 -11.98 -5.18
C ALA A 92 -25.81 -12.98 -6.09
N GLY A 93 -26.41 -13.25 -7.25
CA GLY A 93 -25.92 -14.23 -8.21
C GLY A 93 -26.08 -15.67 -7.69
N ASN A 94 -25.10 -16.52 -7.98
CA ASN A 94 -25.10 -17.90 -7.55
C ASN A 94 -24.50 -18.02 -6.14
N LYS A 95 -25.32 -18.43 -5.16
CA LYS A 95 -24.87 -18.64 -3.76
C LYS A 95 -23.77 -19.71 -3.63
N LYS A 96 -23.62 -20.59 -4.61
CA LYS A 96 -22.58 -21.63 -4.72
C LYS A 96 -21.64 -21.39 -5.90
N GLY A 97 -21.42 -20.12 -6.24
CA GLY A 97 -20.57 -19.73 -7.34
C GLY A 97 -19.13 -20.21 -7.21
N ASP A 98 -18.45 -20.39 -8.34
CA ASP A 98 -17.04 -20.82 -8.41
C ASP A 98 -16.08 -19.66 -8.13
N VAL A 99 -16.50 -18.43 -8.44
CA VAL A 99 -15.81 -17.19 -8.09
C VAL A 99 -16.69 -16.39 -7.13
N THR A 100 -16.07 -15.83 -6.08
CA THR A 100 -16.73 -14.88 -5.16
C THR A 100 -16.08 -13.52 -5.27
N ILE A 101 -16.90 -12.48 -5.52
CA ILE A 101 -16.50 -11.08 -5.34
C ILE A 101 -17.16 -10.56 -4.07
N VAL A 102 -16.39 -9.83 -3.27
CA VAL A 102 -16.88 -9.12 -2.09
C VAL A 102 -16.69 -7.63 -2.34
N GLU A 103 -17.77 -6.86 -2.28
CA GLU A 103 -17.72 -5.41 -2.45
C GLU A 103 -18.03 -4.72 -1.12
N PHE A 104 -17.09 -3.90 -0.64
CA PHE A 104 -17.33 -2.93 0.42
C PHE A 104 -17.75 -1.61 -0.23
N PHE A 105 -18.93 -1.12 0.11
CA PHE A 105 -19.48 0.08 -0.53
C PHE A 105 -20.24 0.98 0.45
N ASP A 106 -20.48 2.20 0.02
CA ASP A 106 -21.29 3.20 0.71
C ASP A 106 -22.29 3.79 -0.30
N TYR A 107 -23.57 3.87 0.09
CA TYR A 107 -24.65 4.39 -0.75
C TYR A 107 -24.53 5.87 -1.15
N THR A 108 -23.68 6.64 -0.47
CA THR A 108 -23.41 8.06 -0.78
C THR A 108 -22.09 8.25 -1.52
N CYS A 109 -21.29 7.20 -1.72
CA CYS A 109 -20.03 7.27 -2.45
C CYS A 109 -20.28 7.39 -3.96
N GLY A 110 -19.81 8.49 -4.57
CA GLY A 110 -19.95 8.73 -6.00
C GLY A 110 -19.31 7.62 -6.86
N TYR A 111 -18.15 7.11 -6.46
CA TYR A 111 -17.49 6.01 -7.19
C TYR A 111 -18.22 4.68 -7.04
N CYS A 112 -18.79 4.35 -5.87
CA CYS A 112 -19.62 3.15 -5.71
C CYS A 112 -20.83 3.19 -6.65
N LYS A 113 -21.47 4.36 -6.80
CA LYS A 113 -22.58 4.54 -7.76
C LYS A 113 -22.14 4.34 -9.21
N VAL A 114 -20.92 4.74 -9.57
CA VAL A 114 -20.34 4.48 -10.92
C VAL A 114 -20.09 2.98 -11.12
N VAL A 115 -19.48 2.31 -10.13
CA VAL A 115 -19.15 0.88 -10.18
C VAL A 115 -20.41 0.01 -10.26
N GLN A 116 -21.53 0.45 -9.70
CA GLN A 116 -22.79 -0.30 -9.70
C GLN A 116 -23.23 -0.77 -11.09
N LYS A 117 -23.01 0.05 -12.13
CA LYS A 117 -23.32 -0.36 -13.52
C LYS A 117 -22.53 -1.61 -13.92
N ASN A 118 -21.24 -1.64 -13.59
CA ASN A 118 -20.36 -2.77 -13.89
C ASN A 118 -20.75 -4.00 -13.06
N THR A 119 -21.08 -3.82 -11.77
CA THR A 119 -21.57 -4.91 -10.91
C THR A 119 -22.82 -5.56 -11.48
N LYS A 120 -23.81 -4.75 -11.91
CA LYS A 120 -25.04 -5.24 -12.56
C LYS A 120 -24.75 -5.99 -13.86
N GLU A 121 -23.87 -5.48 -14.71
CA GLU A 121 -23.49 -6.15 -15.94
C GLU A 121 -22.78 -7.48 -15.67
N LEU A 122 -21.90 -7.52 -14.68
CA LEU A 122 -21.14 -8.71 -14.33
C LEU A 122 -22.07 -9.83 -13.82
N LEU A 123 -22.99 -9.51 -12.91
CA LEU A 123 -24.03 -10.43 -12.42
C LEU A 123 -24.96 -10.93 -13.54
N LYS A 124 -25.15 -10.13 -14.60
CA LYS A 124 -25.93 -10.54 -15.77
C LYS A 124 -25.13 -11.48 -16.68
N LYS A 125 -23.85 -11.19 -16.92
CA LYS A 125 -22.98 -11.93 -17.85
C LYS A 125 -22.50 -13.27 -17.26
N ASP A 126 -22.09 -13.29 -16.00
CA ASP A 126 -21.59 -14.50 -15.33
C ASP A 126 -22.62 -15.07 -14.36
N LYS A 127 -23.22 -16.20 -14.73
CA LYS A 127 -24.22 -16.92 -13.91
C LYS A 127 -23.60 -17.80 -12.83
N LYS A 128 -22.29 -18.02 -12.87
CA LYS A 128 -21.55 -18.76 -11.83
C LYS A 128 -20.96 -17.83 -10.78
N LEU A 129 -21.03 -16.52 -10.96
CA LEU A 129 -20.54 -15.56 -9.96
C LEU A 129 -21.38 -15.55 -8.68
N ARG A 130 -20.70 -15.61 -7.54
CA ARG A 130 -21.23 -15.25 -6.22
C ARG A 130 -20.82 -13.83 -5.85
N PHE A 131 -21.76 -12.98 -5.48
CA PHE A 131 -21.45 -11.59 -5.11
C PHE A 131 -21.91 -11.29 -3.69
N VAL A 132 -20.99 -10.89 -2.82
CA VAL A 132 -21.25 -10.58 -1.41
C VAL A 132 -21.19 -9.08 -1.20
N PHE A 133 -22.24 -8.53 -0.62
CA PHE A 133 -22.35 -7.10 -0.31
C PHE A 133 -21.91 -6.84 1.14
N LYS A 134 -20.99 -5.88 1.31
CA LYS A 134 -20.52 -5.39 2.62
C LYS A 134 -20.84 -3.92 2.76
N GLU A 135 -21.89 -3.63 3.54
CA GLU A 135 -22.25 -2.27 3.94
C GLU A 135 -21.07 -1.64 4.70
N TYR A 136 -20.51 -0.56 4.16
CA TYR A 136 -19.40 0.17 4.77
C TYR A 136 -19.70 1.67 4.85
N PRO A 137 -20.64 2.07 5.75
CA PRO A 137 -21.12 3.44 5.84
C PRO A 137 -20.12 4.38 6.54
N ILE A 138 -19.15 4.88 5.77
CA ILE A 138 -18.07 5.75 6.29
C ILE A 138 -18.27 7.23 5.97
N LEU A 139 -19.24 7.58 5.11
CA LEU A 139 -19.43 8.96 4.62
C LEU A 139 -20.49 9.76 5.38
N GLY A 140 -20.98 9.24 6.50
CA GLY A 140 -21.80 9.98 7.46
C GLY A 140 -23.12 9.29 7.85
N THR A 141 -24.01 10.07 8.48
CA THR A 141 -25.27 9.58 9.04
C THR A 141 -26.24 9.06 7.97
N THR A 142 -26.31 9.73 6.82
CA THR A 142 -27.10 9.26 5.68
C THR A 142 -26.65 7.87 5.23
N SER A 143 -25.34 7.62 5.10
CA SER A 143 -24.79 6.30 4.75
C SER A 143 -25.21 5.23 5.75
N MET A 144 -25.12 5.56 7.04
CA MET A 144 -25.49 4.66 8.12
C MET A 144 -26.99 4.30 8.07
N ASN A 145 -27.86 5.29 7.87
CA ASN A 145 -29.30 5.08 7.77
C ASN A 145 -29.67 4.27 6.52
N ALA A 146 -29.07 4.58 5.37
CA ALA A 146 -29.26 3.82 4.12
C ALA A 146 -28.85 2.35 4.27
N SER A 147 -27.68 2.11 4.87
CA SER A 147 -27.16 0.75 5.14
C SER A 147 -28.10 -0.04 6.06
N LYS A 148 -28.57 0.58 7.15
CA LYS A 148 -29.53 -0.04 8.07
C LYS A 148 -30.85 -0.38 7.37
N ALA A 149 -31.39 0.55 6.57
CA ALA A 149 -32.61 0.33 5.81
C ALA A 149 -32.44 -0.82 4.79
N ALA A 150 -31.29 -0.87 4.11
CA ALA A 150 -30.98 -1.93 3.17
C ALA A 150 -30.92 -3.29 3.88
N LEU A 151 -30.15 -3.42 4.95
CA LEU A 151 -30.09 -4.66 5.73
C LEU A 151 -31.45 -5.07 6.31
N ALA A 152 -32.29 -4.12 6.73
CA ALA A 152 -33.65 -4.43 7.18
C ALA A 152 -34.53 -5.03 6.07
N SER A 153 -34.33 -4.62 4.81
CA SER A 153 -35.06 -5.16 3.65
C SER A 153 -34.71 -6.62 3.31
N VAL A 154 -33.62 -7.17 3.86
CA VAL A 154 -33.24 -8.59 3.73
C VAL A 154 -34.36 -9.49 4.24
N LYS A 155 -34.99 -9.14 5.38
CA LYS A 155 -36.11 -9.90 5.96
C LYS A 155 -37.33 -9.96 5.05
N GLN A 156 -37.43 -9.04 4.09
CA GLN A 156 -38.52 -8.95 3.11
C GLN A 156 -38.13 -9.59 1.77
N GLY A 157 -36.91 -10.12 1.62
CA GLY A 157 -36.40 -10.65 0.35
C GLY A 157 -36.15 -9.57 -0.71
N LYS A 158 -36.08 -8.29 -0.33
CA LYS A 158 -36.02 -7.15 -1.27
C LYS A 158 -34.66 -6.43 -1.30
N TYR A 159 -33.63 -7.01 -0.68
CA TYR A 159 -32.32 -6.38 -0.56
C TYR A 159 -31.76 -5.88 -1.88
N LEU A 160 -31.65 -6.74 -2.91
CA LEU A 160 -31.01 -6.37 -4.16
C LEU A 160 -31.77 -5.23 -4.85
N ALA A 161 -33.10 -5.31 -4.93
CA ALA A 161 -33.91 -4.24 -5.51
C ALA A 161 -33.75 -2.91 -4.76
N PHE A 162 -33.70 -2.96 -3.43
CA PHE A 162 -33.51 -1.77 -2.60
C PHE A 162 -32.09 -1.19 -2.73
N HIS A 163 -31.07 -2.04 -2.71
CA HIS A 163 -29.68 -1.66 -2.95
C HIS A 163 -29.53 -0.99 -4.31
N GLU A 164 -30.10 -1.58 -5.37
CA GLU A 164 -30.07 -1.00 -6.72
C GLU A 164 -30.76 0.37 -6.77
N ALA A 165 -31.93 0.52 -6.15
CA ALA A 165 -32.64 1.79 -6.10
C ALA A 165 -31.83 2.89 -5.38
N LEU A 166 -31.19 2.56 -4.25
CA LEU A 166 -30.34 3.51 -3.52
C LEU A 166 -29.08 3.91 -4.32
N MET A 167 -28.44 2.94 -4.98
CA MET A 167 -27.26 3.20 -5.80
C MET A 167 -27.61 4.02 -7.05
N ASP A 168 -28.74 3.75 -7.69
CA ASP A 168 -29.19 4.47 -8.89
C ASP A 168 -29.82 5.84 -8.57
N ALA A 169 -30.16 6.10 -7.30
CA ALA A 169 -30.78 7.37 -6.89
C ALA A 169 -29.91 8.57 -7.32
N LYS A 170 -30.54 9.50 -8.05
CA LYS A 170 -29.91 10.75 -8.48
C LYS A 170 -29.92 11.76 -7.35
N GLY A 171 -28.82 12.49 -7.20
CA GLY A 171 -28.66 13.46 -6.13
C GLY A 171 -28.29 12.83 -4.79
N ARG A 172 -28.33 13.64 -3.74
CA ARG A 172 -27.94 13.23 -2.39
C ARG A 172 -29.11 12.49 -1.73
N LEU A 173 -28.83 11.31 -1.15
CA LEU A 173 -29.79 10.63 -0.28
C LEU A 173 -30.05 11.51 0.96
N THR A 174 -31.31 11.60 1.39
CA THR A 174 -31.73 12.42 2.54
C THR A 174 -32.33 11.55 3.62
#